data_AF-A0A7C5CBD3-F1
#
_entry.id   AF-A0A7C5CBD3-F1
#
_cell.length_a   1.000
_cell.length_b   1.000
_cell.length_c   1.000
_cell.angle_alpha   90.00
_cell.angle_beta   90.00
_cell.angle_gamma   90.00
#
_symmetry.space_group_name_H-M   'P 1'
#
loop_
_entity.id
_entity.type
_entity.pdbx_description
1 polymer ?
#
loop_
_entity_poly.entity_id
_entity_poly.type
_entity_poly.pdbx_seq_one_letter_code
_entity_poly.pdbx_strand_id
1 'polypeptide(L)'
;IFFLKIGKAQGNSTTDILSLFHQESFILKSISISFWIVSALALVSIFLYRNRTLQITINRINILINLILLGLLAYYLLNLSGETTVSMKGIGSFLPLLSIALLILANYAIKKDENLVKSIDRLR
;
A
#
# COMPACT_ATOMS: atom_id res chain seq x y z
N ILE A 1 -16.00 7.84 -26.12
CA ILE A 1 -16.71 6.55 -26.36
C ILE A 1 -16.87 5.73 -25.06
N PHE A 2 -15.88 5.69 -24.16
CA PHE A 2 -15.97 4.96 -22.88
C PHE A 2 -17.01 5.55 -21.88
N PHE A 3 -17.09 6.88 -21.77
CA PHE A 3 -18.00 7.55 -20.84
C PHE A 3 -19.49 7.54 -21.25
N LEU A 4 -19.80 7.33 -22.54
CA LEU A 4 -21.18 7.32 -23.06
C LEU A 4 -21.93 5.99 -22.80
N LYS A 5 -21.23 4.95 -22.34
CA LYS A 5 -21.81 3.62 -22.07
C LYS A 5 -22.31 3.47 -20.63
N ILE A 6 -22.07 4.45 -19.75
CA ILE A 6 -22.53 4.43 -18.35
C ILE A 6 -24.02 4.80 -18.24
N GLY A 7 -24.58 5.57 -19.18
CA GLY A 7 -25.96 6.08 -19.12
C GLY A 7 -27.06 5.15 -19.66
N LYS A 8 -26.73 3.95 -20.16
CA LYS A 8 -27.71 3.02 -20.79
C LYS A 8 -27.89 1.67 -20.08
N ALA A 9 -27.36 1.51 -18.87
CA ALA A 9 -27.55 0.31 -18.06
C ALA A 9 -28.51 0.58 -16.89
N GLN A 10 -29.64 1.23 -17.18
CA GLN A 10 -30.78 1.34 -16.26
C GLN A 10 -31.70 0.13 -16.48
N GLY A 11 -31.29 -1.02 -15.96
CA GLY A 11 -32.07 -2.25 -15.95
C GLY A 11 -31.54 -3.16 -14.84
N ASN A 12 -32.13 -3.07 -13.64
CA ASN A 12 -31.86 -3.86 -12.44
C ASN A 12 -30.40 -3.89 -11.92
N SER A 13 -29.83 -2.72 -11.66
CA SER A 13 -28.38 -2.51 -11.47
C SER A 13 -27.80 -2.76 -10.06
N THR A 14 -28.49 -3.43 -9.12
CA THR A 14 -27.88 -3.77 -7.81
C THR A 14 -27.13 -5.11 -7.83
N THR A 15 -27.42 -5.99 -8.80
CA THR A 15 -26.77 -7.31 -8.94
C THR A 15 -25.53 -7.29 -9.82
N ASP A 16 -25.32 -6.23 -10.62
CA ASP A 16 -24.22 -6.14 -11.59
C ASP A 16 -22.90 -5.66 -10.97
N ILE A 17 -22.96 -4.83 -9.94
CA ILE A 17 -21.75 -4.41 -9.22
C ILE A 17 -21.12 -5.57 -8.44
N LEU A 18 -21.94 -6.46 -7.86
CA LEU A 18 -21.45 -7.61 -7.08
C LEU A 18 -20.87 -8.70 -7.97
N SER A 19 -21.43 -8.92 -9.16
CA SER A 19 -20.93 -9.88 -10.14
C SER A 19 -19.60 -9.44 -10.77
N LEU A 20 -19.39 -8.13 -10.97
CA LEU A 20 -18.10 -7.55 -11.38
C LEU A 20 -17.02 -7.77 -10.33
N PHE A 21 -17.36 -7.63 -9.04
CA PHE A 21 -16.43 -8.05 -7.99
C PHE A 21 -16.17 -9.55 -8.08
N HIS A 22 -17.17 -10.40 -8.28
CA HIS A 22 -16.98 -11.87 -8.29
C HIS A 22 -16.06 -12.39 -9.41
N GLN A 23 -15.93 -11.64 -10.51
CA GLN A 23 -15.16 -12.01 -11.70
C GLN A 23 -13.65 -11.69 -11.60
N GLU A 24 -13.27 -10.80 -10.70
CA GLU A 24 -11.87 -10.45 -10.45
C GLU A 24 -11.11 -11.60 -9.79
N SER A 25 -9.91 -11.89 -10.31
CA SER A 25 -9.02 -12.93 -9.79
C SER A 25 -8.78 -12.72 -8.30
N PHE A 26 -8.94 -13.78 -7.49
CA PHE A 26 -8.76 -13.74 -6.03
C PHE A 26 -7.44 -13.07 -5.61
N ILE A 27 -6.38 -13.24 -6.40
CA ILE A 27 -5.05 -12.65 -6.20
C ILE A 27 -5.08 -11.11 -6.30
N LEU A 28 -5.73 -10.55 -7.32
CA LEU A 28 -5.80 -9.09 -7.53
C LEU A 28 -6.61 -8.39 -6.43
N LYS A 29 -7.67 -9.03 -5.95
CA LYS A 29 -8.45 -8.54 -4.80
C LYS A 29 -7.61 -8.50 -3.53
N SER A 30 -6.86 -9.56 -3.25
CA SER A 30 -6.00 -9.66 -2.07
C SER A 30 -4.94 -8.55 -2.05
N ILE A 31 -4.33 -8.25 -3.20
CA ILE A 31 -3.36 -7.16 -3.35
C ILE A 31 -4.03 -5.81 -3.07
N SER A 32 -5.21 -5.55 -3.63
CA SER A 32 -5.92 -4.28 -3.44
C SER A 32 -6.32 -4.05 -1.98
N ILE A 33 -6.85 -5.08 -1.30
CA ILE A 33 -7.21 -5.02 0.12
C ILE A 33 -5.98 -4.74 0.98
N SER A 34 -4.84 -5.37 0.65
CA SER A 34 -3.59 -5.16 1.38
C SER A 34 -3.08 -3.72 1.29
N PHE A 35 -3.23 -3.05 0.14
CA PHE A 35 -2.89 -1.62 0.01
C PHE A 35 -3.73 -0.73 0.92
N TRP A 36 -5.04 -0.98 1.03
CA TRP A 36 -5.91 -0.24 1.95
C TRP A 36 -5.52 -0.46 3.41
N ILE A 37 -5.19 -1.70 3.79
CA ILE A 37 -4.72 -2.03 5.14
C ILE A 37 -3.42 -1.28 5.45
N VAL A 38 -2.45 -1.30 4.54
CA VAL A 38 -1.16 -0.59 4.70
C VAL A 38 -1.38 0.92 4.84
N SER A 39 -2.25 1.51 4.03
CA SER A 39 -2.58 2.94 4.12
C SER A 39 -3.21 3.29 5.47
N ALA A 40 -4.16 2.47 5.95
CA ALA A 40 -4.77 2.66 7.25
C ALA A 40 -3.76 2.53 8.40
N LEU A 41 -2.87 1.53 8.37
CA LEU A 41 -1.80 1.40 9.37
C LEU A 41 -0.86 2.61 9.37
N ALA A 42 -0.50 3.13 8.20
CA ALA A 42 0.34 4.33 8.09
C ALA A 42 -0.34 5.54 8.74
N LEU A 43 -1.64 5.75 8.50
CA LEU A 43 -2.42 6.82 9.15
C LEU A 43 -2.48 6.64 10.66
N VAL A 44 -2.75 5.42 11.15
CA VAL A 44 -2.76 5.12 12.59
C VAL A 44 -1.39 5.42 13.22
N SER A 45 -0.28 5.16 12.52
CA SER A 45 1.06 5.44 13.02
C SER A 45 1.32 6.93 13.28
N ILE A 46 0.65 7.84 12.56
CA ILE A 46 0.76 9.30 12.76
C ILE A 46 0.15 9.70 14.12
N PHE A 47 -0.98 9.12 14.49
CA PHE A 47 -1.64 9.39 15.78
C PHE A 47 -0.90 8.78 16.97
N LEU A 48 0.03 7.84 16.74
CA LEU A 48 0.81 7.19 17.78
C LEU A 48 2.10 7.94 18.17
N TYR A 49 2.15 9.26 17.93
CA TYR A 49 3.30 10.13 18.22
C TYR A 49 3.73 10.13 19.69
N ARG A 50 2.82 9.78 20.61
CA ARG A 50 3.09 9.76 22.06
C ARG A 50 4.04 8.63 22.47
N ASN A 51 4.06 7.52 21.72
CA ASN A 51 4.90 6.35 21.99
C ASN A 51 5.87 6.11 20.82
N ARG A 52 7.02 6.81 20.81
CA ARG A 52 8.03 6.76 19.73
C ARG A 52 8.49 5.33 19.42
N THR A 53 8.68 4.49 20.44
CA THR A 53 9.05 3.06 20.26
C THR A 53 7.99 2.26 19.50
N LEU A 54 6.70 2.48 19.79
CA LEU A 54 5.60 1.83 19.08
C LEU A 54 5.46 2.37 17.66
N GLN A 55 5.64 3.67 17.47
CA GLN A 55 5.62 4.31 16.15
C GLN A 55 6.70 3.70 15.23
N ILE A 56 7.93 3.53 15.73
CA ILE A 56 9.01 2.84 15.00
C ILE A 56 8.64 1.38 14.71
N THR A 57 8.07 0.67 15.67
CA THR A 57 7.71 -0.75 15.50
C THR A 57 6.63 -0.94 14.43
N ILE A 58 5.57 -0.14 14.47
CA ILE A 58 4.49 -0.14 13.48
C ILE A 58 5.03 0.25 12.10
N ASN A 59 5.89 1.28 12.03
CA ASN A 59 6.46 1.70 10.76
C ASN A 59 7.40 0.64 10.15
N ARG A 60 8.13 -0.12 10.98
CA ARG A 60 8.90 -1.31 10.52
C ARG A 60 8.01 -2.42 9.99
N ILE A 61 6.86 -2.67 10.64
CA ILE A 61 5.87 -3.65 10.16
C ILE A 61 5.30 -3.21 8.80
N ASN A 62 4.98 -1.92 8.64
CA ASN A 62 4.52 -1.37 7.35
C ASN A 62 5.56 -1.57 6.24
N ILE A 63 6.86 -1.36 6.51
CA ILE A 63 7.92 -1.64 5.51
C ILE A 63 7.94 -3.12 5.13
N LEU A 64 7.88 -4.03 6.11
CA LEU A 64 7.90 -5.46 5.88
C LEU A 64 6.72 -5.91 5.00
N ILE A 65 5.52 -5.41 5.29
CA ILE A 65 4.31 -5.69 4.50
C ILE A 65 4.46 -5.17 3.07
N ASN A 66 4.94 -3.93 2.88
CA ASN A 66 5.18 -3.39 1.52
C ASN A 66 6.21 -4.20 0.74
N LEU A 67 7.23 -4.75 1.42
CA LEU A 67 8.28 -5.57 0.80
C LEU A 67 7.74 -6.93 0.34
N ILE A 68 6.90 -7.57 1.17
CA ILE A 68 6.17 -8.80 0.78
C ILE A 68 5.23 -8.51 -0.39
N LEU A 69 4.51 -7.38 -0.34
CA LEU A 69 3.58 -6.97 -1.39
C LEU A 69 4.31 -6.78 -2.73
N LEU A 70 5.49 -6.14 -2.70
CA LEU A 70 6.35 -5.97 -3.86
C LEU A 70 6.82 -7.33 -4.43
N GLY A 71 7.21 -8.27 -3.56
CA GLY A 71 7.59 -9.63 -3.96
C GLY A 71 6.43 -10.40 -4.61
N LEU A 72 5.22 -10.29 -4.04
CA LEU A 72 4.02 -10.90 -4.60
C LEU A 72 3.64 -10.28 -5.96
N LEU A 73 3.76 -8.95 -6.08
CA LEU A 73 3.52 -8.24 -7.33
C LEU A 73 4.52 -8.66 -8.42
N ALA A 74 5.80 -8.80 -8.06
CA ALA A 74 6.85 -9.26 -8.96
C ALA A 74 6.60 -10.72 -9.40
N TYR A 75 6.25 -11.61 -8.47
CA TYR A 75 5.86 -12.98 -8.79
C TYR A 75 4.66 -13.01 -9.74
N TYR A 76 3.60 -12.25 -9.46
CA TYR A 76 2.44 -12.18 -10.33
C TYR A 76 2.80 -11.68 -11.74
N LEU A 77 3.64 -10.63 -11.83
CA LEU A 77 4.13 -10.12 -13.12
C LEU A 77 4.91 -11.16 -13.92
N LEU A 78 5.75 -11.97 -13.27
CA LEU A 78 6.57 -12.99 -13.91
C LEU A 78 5.76 -14.21 -14.37
N ASN A 79 4.66 -14.53 -13.68
CA ASN A 79 3.79 -15.67 -14.03
C ASN A 79 2.68 -15.31 -15.03
N LEU A 80 2.49 -14.02 -15.34
CA LEU A 80 1.60 -13.58 -16.41
C LEU A 80 2.25 -13.90 -17.76
N SER A 81 1.71 -14.89 -18.46
CA SER A 81 2.07 -15.23 -19.83
C SER A 81 2.00 -13.98 -20.71
N GLY A 82 3.03 -13.75 -21.53
CA GLY A 82 3.33 -12.48 -22.19
C GLY A 82 2.26 -11.93 -23.13
N GLU A 83 1.19 -11.35 -22.58
CA GLU A 83 0.36 -10.39 -23.29
C GLU A 83 0.97 -8.99 -23.18
N THR A 84 1.06 -8.37 -24.35
CA THR A 84 1.86 -7.22 -24.79
C THR A 84 1.48 -5.86 -24.17
N THR A 85 1.22 -5.82 -22.86
CA THR A 85 0.98 -4.58 -22.09
C THR A 85 2.10 -4.25 -21.11
N VAL A 86 3.31 -4.72 -21.40
CA VAL A 86 4.53 -4.59 -20.56
C VAL A 86 4.87 -3.12 -20.26
N SER A 87 4.44 -2.18 -21.10
CA SER A 87 4.75 -0.74 -20.95
C SER A 87 3.86 0.01 -19.95
N MET A 88 2.60 -0.39 -19.74
CA MET A 88 1.74 0.21 -18.70
C MET A 88 1.88 -0.49 -17.34
N LYS A 89 2.43 -1.70 -17.32
CA LYS A 89 2.49 -2.58 -16.14
C LYS A 89 3.60 -2.23 -15.15
N GLY A 90 4.66 -1.56 -15.60
CA GLY A 90 5.77 -1.13 -14.74
C GLY A 90 5.43 0.04 -13.80
N ILE A 91 4.48 0.89 -14.17
CA ILE A 91 4.04 2.04 -13.35
C ILE A 91 3.34 1.56 -12.07
N GLY A 92 2.63 0.43 -12.12
CA GLY A 92 1.96 -0.15 -10.95
C GLY A 92 2.95 -0.60 -9.85
N SER A 93 4.15 -1.05 -10.23
CA SER A 93 5.21 -1.46 -9.30
C SER A 93 5.99 -0.29 -8.70
N PHE A 94 5.89 0.91 -9.28
CA PHE A 94 6.55 2.10 -8.76
C PHE A 94 5.92 2.59 -7.46
N LEU A 95 4.59 2.46 -7.30
CA LEU A 95 3.86 2.89 -6.13
C LEU A 95 4.34 2.21 -4.82
N PRO A 96 4.47 0.87 -4.73
CA PRO A 96 5.02 0.21 -3.55
C PRO A 96 6.51 0.54 -3.33
N LEU A 97 7.30 0.73 -4.41
CA LEU A 97 8.70 1.14 -4.29
C LEU A 97 8.84 2.54 -3.66
N LEU A 98 8.04 3.49 -4.12
CA LEU A 98 7.97 4.85 -3.56
C LEU A 98 7.49 4.84 -2.10
N SER A 99 6.48 4.01 -1.80
CA SER A 99 5.98 3.81 -0.43
C SER A 99 7.10 3.36 0.52
N ILE A 100 7.91 2.37 0.12
CA ILE A 100 9.05 1.89 0.93
C ILE A 100 10.06 3.02 1.19
N ALA A 101 10.40 3.81 0.16
CA ALA A 101 11.33 4.93 0.30
C ALA A 101 10.83 5.97 1.33
N LEU A 102 9.55 6.33 1.26
CA LEU A 102 8.92 7.25 2.22
C LEU A 102 8.92 6.69 3.65
N LEU A 103 8.62 5.39 3.82
CA LEU A 103 8.62 4.74 5.12
C LEU A 103 10.03 4.66 5.74
N ILE A 104 11.07 4.45 4.92
CA ILE A 104 12.48 4.49 5.36
C ILE A 104 12.83 5.88 5.86
N LEU A 105 12.45 6.93 5.14
CA LEU A 105 12.70 8.32 5.54
C LEU A 105 11.97 8.66 6.84
N ALA A 106 10.71 8.23 6.98
CA ALA A 106 9.94 8.39 8.21
C ALA A 106 10.63 7.72 9.41
N ASN A 107 11.15 6.49 9.24
CA ASN A 107 11.90 5.80 10.30
C ASN A 107 13.17 6.55 10.70
N TYR A 108 13.90 7.08 9.73
CA TYR A 108 15.09 7.87 9.99
C TYR A 108 14.77 9.12 10.81
N ALA A 109 13.71 9.85 10.43
CA ALA A 109 13.25 11.03 11.15
C ALA A 109 12.82 10.72 12.59
N ILE A 110 11.99 9.69 12.80
CA ILE A 110 11.50 9.32 14.14
C ILE A 110 12.65 8.89 15.06
N LYS A 111 13.63 8.13 14.53
CA LYS A 111 14.79 7.69 15.30
C LYS A 111 15.71 8.86 15.69
N LYS A 112 15.85 9.86 14.80
CA LYS A 112 16.58 11.09 15.10
C LYS A 112 15.90 11.88 16.22
N ASP A 113 14.58 12.01 16.18
CA ASP A 113 13.83 12.69 17.23
C ASP A 113 13.94 11.98 18.59
N GLU A 114 13.86 10.65 18.60
CA GLU A 114 14.02 9.88 19.85
C GLU A 114 15.43 10.00 20.43
N ASN A 115 16.45 10.02 19.57
CA ASN A 115 17.84 10.25 20.00
C ASN A 115 18.04 11.64 20.58
N LEU A 116 17.39 12.67 20.02
CA LEU A 116 17.44 14.04 20.53
C LEU A 116 16.77 14.18 21.89
N VAL A 117 15.61 13.55 22.09
CA VAL A 117 14.94 13.53 23.40
C VAL A 117 15.82 12.83 24.44
N LYS A 118 16.42 11.68 24.08
CA LYS A 118 17.29 10.92 24.98
C LYS A 118 18.64 11.58 25.25
N SER A 119 19.17 12.42 24.36
CA SER A 119 20.43 13.12 24.61
C SER A 119 20.26 14.31 25.54
N ILE A 120 19.13 15.02 25.46
CA ILE A 120 18.79 16.12 26.37
C ILE A 120 18.60 15.61 27.80
N ASP A 121 17.97 14.44 27.96
CA ASP A 121 17.74 13.85 29.29
C ASP A 121 19.05 13.41 29.98
N ARG A 122 20.14 13.22 29.23
CA ARG A 122 21.48 12.85 29.76
C ARG A 122 22.32 14.04 30.21
N LEU A 123 21.94 15.26 29.84
CA LEU A 123 22.66 16.50 30.20
C LEU A 123 22.14 17.12 31.51
N ARG A 124 21.09 16.55 32.08
CA ARG A 124 20.50 16.90 33.37
C ARG A 124 21.04 15.95 34.44
#